data_AF-A0A964EEY8-F1
#
_entry.id   AF-A0A964EEY8-F1
#
_cell.length_a   1.000
_cell.length_b   1.000
_cell.length_c   1.000
_cell.angle_alpha   90.00
_cell.angle_beta   90.00
_cell.angle_gamma   90.00
#
_symmetry.space_group_name_H-M   'P 1'
#
loop_
_entity.id
_entity.type
_entity.pdbx_description
1 polymer ?
#
loop_
_entity_poly.entity_id
_entity_poly.type
_entity_poly.pdbx_seq_one_letter_code
_entity_poly.pdbx_strand_id
1 'polypeptide(L)'
;MESNREPSKSDWNQLFSTPGYKILTSGEFNKQFFIDNFRLVFKPSNRKKLEESLKNKKYLHHLNHYIKVRDNKNLIKDQQKLLERNNFNNIAIDRTIEFLPQNNVYEYPPVSFLIFESNGRGSSPIIVDVAASIEWDFISFLSHEFHHWYRNRQLQFSYTDIAFEDQDIIKIFSMIEAEGIADMVDKKDWFTKPNSAISEYARGFIRDVGKTPAVIVSMDEVLNQIYKDPKQKKNLAKRLYYLLPQKGHTTGYFMASLILEKFSKSKLVMCVGNPFEFILLYNKAAKMSAGRYPSFSDESIKLISEFSSKYIIN
;
A
#
# COMPACT_ATOMS: atom_id res chain seq x y z
N MET A 1 -16.45 -13.37 -26.33
CA MET A 1 -17.73 -13.06 -25.66
C MET A 1 -18.59 -12.06 -26.42
N GLU A 2 -18.05 -10.96 -26.96
CA GLU A 2 -18.83 -9.94 -27.69
C GLU A 2 -19.65 -10.48 -28.87
N SER A 3 -19.25 -11.60 -29.47
CA SER A 3 -20.02 -12.33 -30.50
C SER A 3 -21.01 -13.36 -29.93
N ASN A 4 -21.42 -13.23 -28.66
CA ASN A 4 -22.19 -14.22 -27.89
C ASN A 4 -21.55 -15.62 -27.76
N ARG A 5 -20.28 -15.77 -28.15
CA ARG A 5 -19.52 -17.02 -28.01
C ARG A 5 -18.82 -17.08 -26.65
N GLU A 6 -18.99 -18.22 -25.99
CA GLU A 6 -18.37 -18.55 -24.71
C GLU A 6 -16.89 -18.94 -24.93
N PRO A 7 -15.93 -18.41 -24.15
CA PRO A 7 -14.58 -18.96 -24.15
C PRO A 7 -14.59 -20.42 -23.71
N SER A 8 -13.68 -21.21 -24.28
CA SER A 8 -13.54 -22.60 -23.90
C SER A 8 -13.06 -22.73 -22.45
N LYS A 9 -13.21 -23.92 -21.86
CA LYS A 9 -12.60 -24.23 -20.55
C LYS A 9 -11.08 -24.01 -20.57
N SER A 10 -10.44 -24.26 -21.71
CA SER A 10 -9.00 -24.02 -21.91
C SER A 10 -8.67 -22.52 -21.84
N ASP A 11 -9.44 -21.67 -22.50
CA ASP A 11 -9.22 -20.21 -22.49
C ASP A 11 -9.34 -19.64 -21.08
N TRP A 12 -10.35 -20.10 -20.32
CA TRP A 12 -10.52 -19.70 -18.93
C TRP A 12 -9.37 -20.17 -18.04
N ASN A 13 -8.95 -21.43 -18.20
CA ASN A 13 -7.81 -21.97 -17.47
C ASN A 13 -6.53 -21.20 -17.79
N GLN A 14 -6.31 -20.84 -19.06
CA GLN A 14 -5.16 -20.05 -19.48
C GLN A 14 -5.17 -18.67 -18.80
N LEU A 15 -6.30 -17.95 -18.83
CA LEU A 15 -6.45 -16.64 -18.18
C LEU A 15 -6.10 -16.71 -16.68
N PHE A 16 -6.75 -17.62 -15.94
CA PHE A 16 -6.56 -17.75 -14.51
C PHE A 16 -5.25 -18.46 -14.11
N SER A 17 -4.45 -18.92 -15.08
CA SER A 17 -3.11 -19.45 -14.86
C SER A 17 -2.02 -18.36 -14.89
N THR A 18 -2.36 -17.16 -15.39
CA THR A 18 -1.44 -16.02 -15.42
C THR A 18 -1.08 -15.54 -14.01
N PRO A 19 0.13 -14.98 -13.79
CA PRO A 19 0.60 -14.61 -12.46
C PRO A 19 -0.35 -13.67 -11.69
N GLY A 20 -0.82 -12.59 -12.30
CA GLY A 20 -1.71 -11.63 -11.64
C GLY A 20 -3.06 -12.23 -11.22
N TYR A 21 -3.73 -12.98 -12.10
CA TYR A 21 -5.00 -13.63 -11.74
C TYR A 21 -4.81 -14.74 -10.70
N LYS A 22 -3.67 -15.44 -10.67
CA LYS A 22 -3.38 -16.42 -9.61
C LYS A 22 -3.39 -15.76 -8.23
N ILE A 23 -2.72 -14.61 -8.07
CA ILE A 23 -2.69 -13.87 -6.82
C ILE A 23 -4.10 -13.41 -6.40
N LEU A 24 -4.84 -12.78 -7.32
CA LEU A 24 -6.20 -12.33 -7.03
C LEU A 24 -7.12 -13.49 -6.64
N THR A 25 -6.98 -14.63 -7.32
CA THR A 25 -7.88 -15.78 -7.11
C THR A 25 -7.52 -16.68 -5.93
N SER A 26 -6.31 -16.55 -5.37
CA SER A 26 -5.92 -17.27 -4.15
C SER A 26 -6.36 -16.57 -2.86
N GLY A 27 -6.61 -15.26 -2.90
CA GLY A 27 -6.84 -14.47 -1.68
C GLY A 27 -8.15 -13.67 -1.66
N GLU A 28 -8.53 -13.06 -2.77
CA GLU A 28 -9.55 -12.00 -2.77
C GLU A 28 -10.82 -12.39 -3.55
N PHE A 29 -10.64 -12.98 -4.72
CA PHE A 29 -11.74 -13.31 -5.62
C PHE A 29 -11.81 -14.82 -5.87
N ASN A 30 -13.01 -15.35 -6.08
CA ASN A 30 -13.12 -16.70 -6.66
C ASN A 30 -13.09 -16.60 -8.20
N LYS A 31 -12.66 -17.65 -8.91
CA LYS A 31 -12.66 -17.64 -10.40
C LYS A 31 -14.04 -17.40 -10.99
N GLN A 32 -15.08 -17.92 -10.33
CA GLN A 32 -16.46 -17.82 -10.79
C GLN A 32 -16.96 -16.37 -10.81
N PHE A 33 -16.47 -15.53 -9.90
CA PHE A 33 -16.76 -14.11 -9.84
C PHE A 33 -16.37 -13.42 -11.14
N PHE A 34 -15.15 -13.64 -11.63
CA PHE A 34 -14.70 -13.06 -12.89
C PHE A 34 -15.50 -13.61 -14.07
N ILE A 35 -15.70 -14.94 -14.12
CA ILE A 35 -16.44 -15.59 -15.20
C ILE A 35 -17.86 -15.03 -15.29
N ASP A 36 -18.58 -14.94 -14.17
CA ASP A 36 -19.95 -14.48 -14.13
C ASP A 36 -20.07 -13.01 -14.50
N ASN A 37 -19.22 -12.15 -13.95
CA ASN A 37 -19.26 -10.72 -14.27
C ASN A 37 -18.82 -10.45 -15.72
N PHE A 38 -17.81 -11.16 -16.24
CA PHE A 38 -17.41 -11.01 -17.64
C PHE A 38 -18.52 -11.49 -18.58
N ARG A 39 -19.16 -12.62 -18.29
CA ARG A 39 -20.34 -13.07 -19.04
C ARG A 39 -21.46 -12.04 -18.99
N LEU A 40 -21.75 -11.50 -17.82
CA LEU A 40 -22.85 -10.57 -17.62
C LEU A 40 -22.64 -9.28 -18.44
N VAL A 41 -21.40 -8.77 -18.48
CA VAL A 41 -21.08 -7.48 -19.10
C VAL A 41 -20.74 -7.58 -20.60
N PHE A 42 -19.94 -8.57 -20.99
CA PHE A 42 -19.38 -8.66 -22.35
C PHE A 42 -20.18 -9.54 -23.30
N LYS A 43 -21.19 -10.28 -22.83
CA LYS A 43 -22.08 -11.08 -23.69
C LYS A 43 -23.35 -10.29 -24.03
N PRO A 44 -23.57 -9.88 -25.29
CA PRO A 44 -24.76 -9.08 -25.64
C PRO A 44 -26.10 -9.71 -25.23
N SER A 45 -26.20 -11.04 -25.27
CA SER A 45 -27.41 -11.78 -24.88
C SER A 45 -27.78 -11.59 -23.39
N ASN A 46 -26.86 -11.10 -22.56
CA ASN A 46 -27.08 -10.90 -21.13
C ASN A 46 -27.50 -9.46 -20.77
N ARG A 47 -27.75 -8.58 -21.76
CA ARG A 47 -28.08 -7.16 -21.52
C ARG A 47 -29.20 -6.94 -20.49
N LYS A 48 -30.33 -7.65 -20.61
CA LYS A 48 -31.44 -7.56 -19.65
C LYS A 48 -31.03 -7.94 -18.21
N LYS A 49 -30.26 -9.04 -18.07
CA LYS A 49 -29.74 -9.50 -16.77
C LYS A 49 -28.75 -8.50 -16.17
N LEU A 50 -27.96 -7.84 -17.01
CA LEU A 50 -27.05 -6.78 -16.57
C LEU A 50 -27.82 -5.58 -16.01
N GLU A 51 -28.84 -5.11 -16.74
CA GLU A 51 -29.71 -4.00 -16.28
C GLU A 51 -30.38 -4.31 -14.94
N GLU A 52 -30.89 -5.53 -14.76
CA GLU A 52 -31.45 -6.00 -13.49
C GLU A 52 -30.40 -6.02 -12.36
N SER A 53 -29.19 -6.51 -12.65
CA SER A 53 -28.10 -6.57 -11.67
C SER A 53 -27.64 -5.18 -11.21
N LEU A 54 -27.59 -4.21 -12.13
CA LEU A 54 -27.28 -2.82 -11.83
C LEU A 54 -28.36 -2.18 -10.95
N LYS A 55 -29.64 -2.44 -11.22
CA LYS A 55 -30.76 -1.96 -10.37
C LYS A 55 -30.68 -2.52 -8.95
N ASN A 56 -30.33 -3.79 -8.83
CA ASN A 56 -30.18 -4.48 -7.55
C ASN A 56 -28.85 -4.12 -6.84
N LYS A 57 -28.00 -3.28 -7.45
CA LYS A 57 -26.70 -2.80 -6.94
C LYS A 57 -25.71 -3.92 -6.57
N LYS A 58 -25.96 -5.16 -7.00
CA LYS A 58 -25.07 -6.30 -6.73
C LYS A 58 -23.78 -6.12 -7.53
N TYR A 59 -22.64 -6.07 -6.85
CA TYR A 59 -21.32 -5.82 -7.45
C TYR A 59 -21.24 -4.55 -8.32
N LEU A 60 -22.06 -3.53 -8.01
CA LEU A 60 -22.23 -2.33 -8.84
C LEU A 60 -20.91 -1.68 -9.27
N HIS A 61 -19.95 -1.55 -8.35
CA HIS A 61 -18.63 -0.97 -8.64
C HIS A 61 -17.88 -1.74 -9.74
N HIS A 62 -17.79 -3.07 -9.61
CA HIS A 62 -17.12 -3.94 -10.58
C HIS A 62 -17.85 -3.97 -11.93
N LEU A 63 -19.18 -4.03 -11.91
CA LEU A 63 -19.99 -4.01 -13.13
C LEU A 63 -19.79 -2.70 -13.90
N ASN A 64 -19.81 -1.55 -13.20
CA ASN A 64 -19.54 -0.26 -13.81
C ASN A 64 -18.13 -0.19 -14.41
N HIS A 65 -17.12 -0.72 -13.70
CA HIS A 65 -15.75 -0.83 -14.23
C HIS A 65 -15.70 -1.67 -15.51
N TYR A 66 -16.27 -2.87 -15.51
CA TYR A 66 -16.26 -3.73 -16.70
C TYR A 66 -17.08 -3.15 -17.86
N ILE A 67 -18.17 -2.43 -17.59
CA ILE A 67 -18.93 -1.69 -18.59
C ILE A 67 -18.05 -0.62 -19.23
N LYS A 68 -17.33 0.15 -18.40
CA LYS A 68 -16.35 1.13 -18.88
C LYS A 68 -15.28 0.47 -19.74
N VAL A 69 -14.78 -0.70 -19.34
CA VAL A 69 -13.82 -1.49 -20.11
C VAL A 69 -14.37 -1.90 -21.47
N ARG A 70 -15.59 -2.43 -21.51
CA ARG A 70 -16.29 -2.82 -22.74
C ARG A 70 -16.43 -1.63 -23.69
N ASP A 71 -16.89 -0.50 -23.16
CA ASP A 71 -17.24 0.67 -23.96
C ASP A 71 -16.01 1.46 -24.42
N ASN A 72 -14.85 1.29 -23.76
CA ASN A 72 -13.58 1.97 -24.08
C ASN A 72 -12.47 1.01 -24.55
N LYS A 73 -12.84 -0.11 -25.19
CA LYS A 73 -11.89 -1.17 -25.59
C LYS A 73 -10.70 -0.69 -26.41
N ASN A 74 -10.89 0.24 -27.34
CA ASN A 74 -9.79 0.75 -28.17
C ASN A 74 -8.80 1.56 -27.34
N LEU A 75 -9.30 2.41 -26.44
CA LEU A 75 -8.49 3.19 -25.52
C LEU A 75 -7.65 2.28 -24.60
N ILE A 76 -8.23 1.18 -24.10
CA ILE A 76 -7.52 0.19 -23.26
C ILE A 76 -6.45 -0.55 -24.06
N LYS A 77 -6.71 -0.89 -25.32
CA LYS A 77 -5.70 -1.49 -26.20
C LYS A 77 -4.54 -0.54 -26.47
N ASP A 78 -4.82 0.75 -26.65
CA ASP A 78 -3.76 1.73 -26.87
C ASP A 78 -2.95 1.97 -25.59
N GLN A 79 -3.60 1.96 -24.42
CA GLN A 79 -2.90 1.95 -23.14
C GLN A 79 -2.03 0.70 -22.98
N GLN A 80 -2.51 -0.48 -23.35
CA GLN A 80 -1.70 -1.71 -23.32
C GLN A 80 -0.44 -1.55 -24.20
N LYS A 81 -0.58 -1.06 -25.43
CA LYS A 81 0.58 -0.79 -26.31
C LYS A 81 1.53 0.25 -25.71
N LEU A 82 1.01 1.26 -25.02
CA LEU A 82 1.81 2.26 -24.33
C LEU A 82 2.63 1.60 -23.22
N LEU A 83 2.01 0.75 -22.40
CA LEU A 83 2.66 -0.02 -21.33
C LEU A 83 3.73 -0.97 -21.86
N GLU A 84 3.51 -1.60 -23.03
CA GLU A 84 4.48 -2.50 -23.67
C GLU A 84 5.69 -1.74 -24.28
N ARG A 85 5.48 -0.52 -24.76
CA ARG A 85 6.52 0.26 -25.46
C ARG A 85 7.39 1.10 -24.54
N ASN A 86 6.85 1.56 -23.42
CA ASN A 86 7.56 2.45 -22.51
C ASN A 86 8.22 1.67 -21.40
N ASN A 87 9.43 2.08 -21.04
CA ASN A 87 10.11 1.52 -19.88
C ASN A 87 9.66 2.23 -18.59
N PHE A 88 8.41 1.98 -18.19
CA PHE A 88 7.84 2.54 -16.97
C PHE A 88 8.54 2.06 -15.70
N ASN A 89 9.21 0.91 -15.75
CA ASN A 89 10.05 0.42 -14.66
C ASN A 89 11.22 1.38 -14.38
N ASN A 90 11.86 1.93 -15.43
CA ASN A 90 12.93 2.93 -15.25
C ASN A 90 12.41 4.23 -14.60
N ILE A 91 11.22 4.69 -15.00
CA ILE A 91 10.68 5.93 -14.44
C ILE A 91 10.28 5.73 -12.97
N ALA A 92 9.69 4.57 -12.65
CA ALA A 92 9.32 4.24 -11.28
C ALA A 92 10.56 4.06 -10.39
N ILE A 93 11.59 3.38 -10.89
CA ILE A 93 12.78 3.09 -10.09
C ILE A 93 13.55 4.36 -9.72
N ASP A 94 13.64 5.34 -10.63
CA ASP A 94 14.32 6.61 -10.37
C ASP A 94 13.75 7.33 -9.14
N ARG A 95 12.43 7.24 -8.93
CA ARG A 95 11.77 7.79 -7.73
C ARG A 95 11.99 6.92 -6.51
N THR A 96 11.89 5.60 -6.67
CA THR A 96 12.01 4.63 -5.57
C THR A 96 13.40 4.65 -4.92
N ILE A 97 14.48 4.69 -5.71
CA ILE A 97 15.85 4.58 -5.19
C ILE A 97 16.26 5.74 -4.30
N GLU A 98 15.60 6.90 -4.42
CA GLU A 98 15.88 8.04 -3.54
C GLU A 98 15.65 7.71 -2.06
N PHE A 99 14.79 6.73 -1.78
CA PHE A 99 14.39 6.35 -0.42
C PHE A 99 14.78 4.91 -0.06
N LEU A 100 15.86 4.38 -0.67
CA LEU A 100 16.44 3.07 -0.37
C LEU A 100 17.92 3.16 0.05
N PRO A 101 18.41 2.29 0.96
CA PRO A 101 19.78 2.37 1.51
C PRO A 101 20.85 1.91 0.52
N GLN A 102 20.48 1.06 -0.43
CA GLN A 102 21.34 0.67 -1.54
C GLN A 102 20.64 1.03 -2.85
N ASN A 103 21.32 1.80 -3.71
CA ASN A 103 20.81 2.16 -5.04
C ASN A 103 21.08 1.07 -6.08
N ASN A 104 21.47 -0.14 -5.64
CA ASN A 104 21.79 -1.23 -6.54
C ASN A 104 20.52 -2.00 -6.85
N VAL A 105 19.94 -1.66 -8.00
CA VAL A 105 18.79 -2.34 -8.56
C VAL A 105 19.28 -3.49 -9.42
N TYR A 106 19.23 -4.70 -8.87
CA TYR A 106 19.64 -5.91 -9.60
C TYR A 106 18.50 -6.54 -10.40
N GLU A 107 17.26 -6.27 -10.00
CA GLU A 107 16.05 -6.79 -10.64
C GLU A 107 14.89 -5.80 -10.43
N TYR A 108 13.97 -5.75 -11.39
CA TYR A 108 12.71 -5.00 -11.25
C TYR A 108 11.64 -5.87 -10.60
N PRO A 109 10.78 -5.29 -9.75
CA PRO A 109 9.60 -5.99 -9.25
C PRO A 109 8.74 -6.49 -10.41
N PRO A 110 8.25 -7.73 -10.37
CA PRO A 110 7.39 -8.24 -11.42
C PRO A 110 6.05 -7.51 -11.37
N VAL A 111 5.54 -7.08 -12.52
CA VAL A 111 4.27 -6.35 -12.66
C VAL A 111 3.32 -7.14 -13.56
N SER A 112 2.06 -7.28 -13.15
CA SER A 112 1.00 -7.91 -13.91
C SER A 112 -0.12 -6.91 -14.21
N PHE A 113 -0.35 -6.71 -15.49
CA PHE A 113 -1.42 -5.87 -16.02
C PHE A 113 -2.64 -6.73 -16.36
N LEU A 114 -3.80 -6.41 -15.78
CA LEU A 114 -5.03 -7.19 -15.98
C LEU A 114 -6.29 -6.32 -15.89
N ILE A 115 -7.48 -6.93 -16.04
CA ILE A 115 -8.76 -6.25 -15.82
C ILE A 115 -9.47 -6.92 -14.63
N PHE A 116 -9.71 -6.18 -13.55
CA PHE A 116 -10.35 -6.73 -12.35
C PHE A 116 -11.22 -5.73 -11.59
N GLU A 117 -10.69 -4.57 -11.25
CA GLU A 117 -11.40 -3.44 -10.64
C GLU A 117 -10.62 -2.16 -10.93
N SER A 118 -11.19 -0.99 -10.70
CA SER A 118 -10.52 0.28 -10.98
C SER A 118 -9.42 0.61 -9.95
N ASN A 119 -8.39 -0.24 -9.81
CA ASN A 119 -7.40 -0.18 -8.73
C ASN A 119 -6.08 -0.93 -9.05
N GLY A 120 -5.14 -0.92 -8.11
CA GLY A 120 -3.94 -1.77 -8.08
C GLY A 120 -3.83 -2.62 -6.79
N ARG A 121 -2.83 -3.50 -6.72
CA ARG A 121 -2.45 -4.23 -5.50
C ARG A 121 -0.93 -4.23 -5.33
N GLY A 122 -0.50 -3.83 -4.13
CA GLY A 122 0.84 -4.09 -3.62
C GLY A 122 1.05 -5.55 -3.28
N SER A 123 1.45 -6.34 -4.28
CA SER A 123 1.73 -7.77 -4.15
C SER A 123 2.96 -8.15 -4.97
N SER A 124 3.32 -9.44 -5.01
CA SER A 124 4.35 -9.95 -5.92
C SER A 124 3.75 -11.05 -6.81
N PRO A 125 3.48 -10.79 -8.10
CA PRO A 125 3.67 -9.51 -8.81
C PRO A 125 2.78 -8.37 -8.30
N ILE A 126 3.22 -7.13 -8.54
CA ILE A 126 2.38 -5.94 -8.37
C ILE A 126 1.29 -6.01 -9.42
N ILE A 127 0.04 -5.75 -9.03
CA ILE A 127 -1.10 -5.87 -9.93
C ILE A 127 -1.61 -4.48 -10.28
N VAL A 128 -1.77 -4.22 -11.57
CA VAL A 128 -2.32 -2.96 -12.07
C VAL A 128 -3.50 -3.26 -12.99
N ASP A 129 -4.63 -2.61 -12.74
CA ASP A 129 -5.71 -2.64 -13.71
C ASP A 129 -5.37 -1.74 -14.90
N VAL A 130 -5.37 -2.31 -16.11
CA VAL A 130 -4.97 -1.58 -17.32
C VAL A 130 -5.89 -0.40 -17.58
N ALA A 131 -7.20 -0.56 -17.38
CA ALA A 131 -8.15 0.52 -17.61
C ALA A 131 -8.01 1.60 -16.55
N ALA A 132 -7.79 1.21 -15.30
CA ALA A 132 -7.52 2.16 -14.24
C ALA A 132 -6.27 2.99 -14.57
N SER A 133 -5.19 2.40 -15.07
CA SER A 133 -3.91 3.10 -15.33
C SER A 133 -3.99 4.33 -16.26
N ILE A 134 -5.13 4.55 -16.93
CA ILE A 134 -5.44 5.71 -17.77
C ILE A 134 -5.89 6.91 -16.94
N GLU A 135 -6.45 6.67 -15.74
CA GLU A 135 -7.20 7.66 -14.95
C GLU A 135 -6.42 8.23 -13.77
N TRP A 136 -5.34 7.57 -13.37
CA TRP A 136 -4.53 7.96 -12.23
C TRP A 136 -3.04 7.84 -12.56
N ASP A 137 -2.22 8.48 -11.74
CA ASP A 137 -0.77 8.44 -11.85
C ASP A 137 -0.25 7.07 -11.41
N PHE A 138 -0.32 6.09 -12.31
CA PHE A 138 0.11 4.73 -12.03
C PHE A 138 1.63 4.63 -11.83
N ILE A 139 2.41 5.61 -12.30
CA ILE A 139 3.87 5.64 -12.07
C ILE A 139 4.17 5.98 -10.63
N SER A 140 3.48 6.96 -10.07
CA SER A 140 3.54 7.26 -8.63
C SER A 140 3.20 6.03 -7.78
N PHE A 141 2.13 5.31 -8.14
CA PHE A 141 1.80 4.03 -7.50
C PHE A 141 2.87 2.97 -7.69
N LEU A 142 3.38 2.79 -8.90
CA LEU A 142 4.40 1.78 -9.17
C LEU A 142 5.67 2.06 -8.39
N SER A 143 6.06 3.33 -8.28
CA SER A 143 7.23 3.77 -7.49
C SER A 143 7.05 3.46 -6.00
N HIS A 144 5.84 3.67 -5.48
CA HIS A 144 5.46 3.34 -4.11
C HIS A 144 5.52 1.82 -3.87
N GLU A 145 4.92 1.01 -4.73
CA GLU A 145 4.93 -0.44 -4.59
C GLU A 145 6.31 -1.07 -4.84
N PHE A 146 7.12 -0.45 -5.69
CA PHE A 146 8.53 -0.83 -5.87
C PHE A 146 9.29 -0.65 -4.56
N HIS A 147 9.07 0.45 -3.83
CA HIS A 147 9.69 0.66 -2.53
C HIS A 147 9.41 -0.49 -1.57
N HIS A 148 8.14 -0.88 -1.42
CA HIS A 148 7.75 -2.03 -0.61
C HIS A 148 8.45 -3.32 -1.03
N TRP A 149 8.56 -3.58 -2.34
CA TRP A 149 9.23 -4.77 -2.87
C TRP A 149 10.71 -4.84 -2.50
N TYR A 150 11.44 -3.72 -2.64
CA TYR A 150 12.87 -3.66 -2.26
C TYR A 150 13.05 -3.69 -0.75
N ARG A 151 12.27 -2.88 -0.01
CA ARG A 151 12.31 -2.80 1.45
C ARG A 151 12.10 -4.17 2.11
N ASN A 152 11.16 -4.98 1.60
CA ASN A 152 10.90 -6.31 2.16
C ASN A 152 12.06 -7.31 1.98
N ARG A 153 13.02 -7.02 1.08
CA ARG A 153 14.27 -7.81 0.90
C ARG A 153 15.42 -7.30 1.75
N GLN A 154 15.25 -6.16 2.40
CA GLN A 154 16.24 -5.50 3.25
C GLN A 154 15.78 -5.43 4.71
N LEU A 155 14.76 -6.23 5.05
CA LEU A 155 14.28 -6.37 6.42
C LEU A 155 15.42 -6.77 7.34
N GLN A 156 15.61 -6.00 8.41
CA GLN A 156 16.62 -6.28 9.44
C GLN A 156 16.08 -7.20 10.54
N PHE A 157 14.92 -7.83 10.33
CA PHE A 157 14.31 -8.80 11.22
C PHE A 157 13.55 -9.85 10.41
N SER A 158 13.29 -11.02 11.01
CA SER A 158 12.49 -12.07 10.38
C SER A 158 11.12 -12.19 11.06
N TYR A 159 10.04 -12.17 10.29
CA TYR A 159 8.69 -12.41 10.82
C TYR A 159 8.51 -13.80 11.44
N THR A 160 9.28 -14.80 11.00
CA THR A 160 9.22 -16.16 11.55
C THR A 160 9.80 -16.27 12.94
N ASP A 161 10.70 -15.35 13.30
CA ASP A 161 11.48 -15.41 14.53
C ASP A 161 10.87 -14.52 15.62
N ILE A 162 9.79 -13.81 15.29
CA ILE A 162 9.04 -12.99 16.24
C ILE A 162 8.16 -13.87 17.13
N ALA A 163 8.32 -13.74 18.45
CA ALA A 163 7.47 -14.41 19.42
C ALA A 163 6.00 -14.03 19.22
N PHE A 164 5.10 -15.00 19.33
CA PHE A 164 3.68 -14.86 18.99
C PHE A 164 3.01 -13.64 19.64
N GLU A 165 3.34 -13.36 20.90
CA GLU A 165 2.82 -12.23 21.66
C GLU A 165 3.24 -10.85 21.12
N ASP A 166 4.36 -10.77 20.38
CA ASP A 166 4.94 -9.52 19.86
C ASP A 166 4.58 -9.26 18.40
N GLN A 167 4.08 -10.28 17.67
CA GLN A 167 3.85 -10.24 16.22
C GLN A 167 2.98 -9.07 15.77
N ASP A 168 1.85 -8.84 16.43
CA ASP A 168 0.91 -7.80 16.03
C ASP A 168 1.51 -6.39 16.18
N ILE A 169 2.27 -6.14 17.24
CA ILE A 169 2.89 -4.83 17.50
C ILE A 169 4.01 -4.58 16.49
N ILE A 170 4.87 -5.57 16.26
CA ILE A 170 5.98 -5.42 15.31
C ILE A 170 5.45 -5.27 13.89
N LYS A 171 4.37 -5.98 13.53
CA LYS A 171 3.68 -5.79 12.25
C LYS A 171 3.16 -4.36 12.11
N ILE A 172 2.59 -3.79 13.18
CA ILE A 172 2.13 -2.40 13.18
C ILE A 172 3.30 -1.43 12.98
N PHE A 173 4.41 -1.58 13.71
CA PHE A 173 5.58 -0.73 13.54
C PHE A 173 6.17 -0.85 12.13
N SER A 174 6.27 -2.07 11.62
CA SER A 174 6.72 -2.34 10.25
C SER A 174 5.81 -1.70 9.20
N MET A 175 4.50 -1.66 9.45
CA MET A 175 3.53 -1.04 8.54
C MET A 175 3.67 0.49 8.55
N ILE A 176 3.85 1.11 9.72
CA ILE A 176 4.08 2.55 9.84
C ILE A 176 5.37 2.98 9.11
N GLU A 177 6.46 2.24 9.30
CA GLU A 177 7.74 2.52 8.60
C GLU A 177 7.62 2.30 7.10
N ALA A 178 7.10 1.14 6.67
CA ALA A 178 6.98 0.81 5.26
C ALA A 178 6.14 1.83 4.50
N GLU A 179 4.92 2.11 4.97
CA GLU A 179 4.06 3.08 4.30
C GLU A 179 4.61 4.50 4.42
N GLY A 180 5.20 4.86 5.56
CA GLY A 180 5.71 6.20 5.79
C GLY A 180 6.84 6.60 4.86
N ILE A 181 7.80 5.71 4.64
CA ILE A 181 8.92 5.97 3.72
C ILE A 181 8.44 5.86 2.26
N ALA A 182 7.62 4.86 1.93
CA ALA A 182 7.06 4.71 0.59
C ALA A 182 6.20 5.92 0.18
N ASP A 183 5.45 6.52 1.11
CA ASP A 183 4.65 7.73 0.87
C ASP A 183 5.50 8.96 0.52
N MET A 184 6.78 9.00 0.92
CA MET A 184 7.69 10.08 0.53
C MET A 184 8.04 10.03 -0.97
N VAL A 185 7.87 8.87 -1.61
CA VAL A 185 8.14 8.66 -3.03
C VAL A 185 7.07 9.32 -3.91
N ASP A 186 5.79 9.32 -3.47
CA ASP A 186 4.66 9.67 -4.33
C ASP A 186 3.72 10.78 -3.81
N LYS A 187 3.76 11.12 -2.51
CA LYS A 187 2.74 12.00 -1.88
C LYS A 187 3.23 13.40 -1.55
N LYS A 188 4.54 13.66 -1.63
CA LYS A 188 5.15 14.96 -1.27
C LYS A 188 4.46 16.16 -1.95
N ASP A 189 4.17 16.01 -3.24
CA ASP A 189 3.56 17.06 -4.06
C ASP A 189 2.14 17.43 -3.64
N TRP A 190 1.43 16.57 -2.90
CA TRP A 190 0.05 16.85 -2.49
C TRP A 190 -0.02 18.00 -1.49
N PHE A 191 1.05 18.22 -0.71
CA PHE A 191 1.13 19.26 0.30
C PHE A 191 1.53 20.62 -0.26
N THR A 192 2.07 20.66 -1.48
CA THR A 192 2.53 21.91 -2.12
C THR A 192 1.60 22.38 -3.24
N LYS A 193 0.79 21.48 -3.81
CA LYS A 193 -0.19 21.81 -4.85
C LYS A 193 -1.45 22.45 -4.23
N PRO A 194 -2.14 23.36 -4.95
CA PRO A 194 -3.38 23.94 -4.46
C PRO A 194 -4.47 22.85 -4.33
N ASN A 195 -5.39 23.02 -3.37
CA ASN A 195 -6.45 22.04 -3.07
C ASN A 195 -7.32 21.65 -4.29
N SER A 196 -7.48 22.57 -5.26
CA SER A 196 -8.21 22.35 -6.51
C SER A 196 -7.46 21.48 -7.52
N ALA A 197 -6.14 21.34 -7.38
CA ALA A 197 -5.27 20.57 -8.27
C ALA A 197 -4.94 19.16 -7.75
N ILE A 198 -5.56 18.73 -6.65
CA ILE A 198 -5.36 17.40 -6.06
C ILE A 198 -6.69 16.65 -5.94
N SER A 199 -6.63 15.33 -5.88
CA SER A 199 -7.80 14.47 -5.78
C SER A 199 -8.49 14.58 -4.40
N GLU A 200 -9.73 14.11 -4.30
CA GLU A 200 -10.42 14.00 -3.01
C GLU A 200 -9.69 13.05 -2.06
N TYR A 201 -9.12 11.97 -2.59
CA TYR A 201 -8.27 11.06 -1.84
C TYR A 201 -7.06 11.78 -1.23
N ALA A 202 -6.32 12.58 -2.02
CA ALA A 202 -5.19 13.36 -1.54
C ALA A 202 -5.60 14.37 -0.45
N ARG A 203 -6.75 15.04 -0.59
CA ARG A 203 -7.28 15.92 0.48
C ARG A 203 -7.62 15.14 1.75
N GLY A 204 -8.20 13.95 1.62
CA GLY A 204 -8.48 13.06 2.73
C GLY A 204 -7.21 12.65 3.47
N PHE A 205 -6.18 12.27 2.70
CA PHE A 205 -4.85 11.95 3.20
C PHE A 205 -4.24 13.11 4.00
N ILE A 206 -4.19 14.33 3.44
CA ILE A 206 -3.63 15.51 4.11
C ILE A 206 -4.35 15.80 5.43
N ARG A 207 -5.68 15.72 5.44
CA ARG A 207 -6.49 15.89 6.65
C ARG A 207 -6.14 14.86 7.72
N ASP A 208 -5.93 13.61 7.34
CA ASP A 208 -5.61 12.54 8.28
C ASP A 208 -4.15 12.63 8.78
N VAL A 209 -3.21 13.10 7.95
CA VAL A 209 -1.87 13.51 8.39
C VAL A 209 -1.97 14.58 9.48
N GLY A 210 -2.85 15.59 9.30
CA GLY A 210 -3.10 16.62 10.32
C GLY A 210 -3.64 16.11 11.66
N LYS A 211 -4.24 14.91 11.71
CA LYS A 211 -4.71 14.27 12.95
C LYS A 211 -3.65 13.41 13.62
N THR A 212 -2.54 13.13 12.94
CA THR A 212 -1.49 12.22 13.43
C THR A 212 -0.92 12.60 14.80
N PRO A 213 -0.78 13.89 15.19
CA PRO A 213 -0.33 14.22 16.54
C PRO A 213 -1.15 13.54 17.64
N ALA A 214 -2.48 13.53 17.52
CA ALA A 214 -3.36 12.86 18.48
C ALA A 214 -3.22 11.32 18.42
N VAL A 215 -3.02 10.77 17.21
CA VAL A 215 -2.75 9.34 17.02
C VAL A 215 -1.47 8.93 17.77
N ILE A 216 -0.39 9.70 17.67
CA ILE A 216 0.89 9.39 18.33
C ILE A 216 0.74 9.45 19.86
N VAL A 217 0.01 10.43 20.41
CA VAL A 217 -0.29 10.46 21.86
C VAL A 217 -1.05 9.20 22.28
N SER A 218 -2.09 8.80 21.54
CA SER A 218 -2.82 7.57 21.84
C SER A 218 -1.98 6.30 21.67
N MET A 219 -1.05 6.28 20.70
CA MET A 219 -0.10 5.17 20.56
C MET A 219 0.83 5.09 21.78
N ASP A 220 1.37 6.23 22.24
CA ASP A 220 2.21 6.28 23.44
C ASP A 220 1.48 5.76 24.68
N GLU A 221 0.23 6.17 24.91
CA GLU A 221 -0.57 5.67 26.02
C GLU A 221 -0.75 4.15 25.99
N VAL A 222 -0.94 3.58 24.79
CA VAL A 222 -1.11 2.12 24.61
C VAL A 222 0.20 1.38 24.84
N LEU A 223 1.31 1.89 24.31
CA LEU A 223 2.64 1.31 24.51
C LEU A 223 3.08 1.39 25.97
N ASN A 224 2.80 2.50 26.65
CA ASN A 224 3.06 2.67 28.08
C ASN A 224 2.27 1.64 28.92
N GLN A 225 1.01 1.36 28.57
CA GLN A 225 0.22 0.31 29.20
C GLN A 225 0.80 -1.09 28.96
N ILE A 226 1.25 -1.38 27.74
CA ILE A 226 1.91 -2.67 27.42
C ILE A 226 3.20 -2.83 28.23
N TYR A 227 3.99 -1.76 28.37
CA TYR A 227 5.21 -1.78 29.16
C TYR A 227 4.92 -2.05 30.65
N LYS A 228 3.88 -1.43 31.21
CA LYS A 228 3.48 -1.62 32.62
C LYS A 228 2.84 -2.98 32.89
N ASP A 229 2.09 -3.53 31.94
CA ASP A 229 1.47 -4.85 32.05
C ASP A 229 1.57 -5.64 30.73
N PRO A 230 2.68 -6.37 30.53
CA PRO A 230 2.90 -7.17 29.32
C PRO A 230 1.85 -8.24 29.06
N LYS A 231 1.03 -8.63 30.05
CA LYS A 231 -0.04 -9.62 29.87
C LYS A 231 -1.18 -9.08 29.00
N GLN A 232 -1.33 -7.76 28.88
CA GLN A 232 -2.38 -7.13 28.07
C GLN A 232 -1.97 -6.92 26.60
N LYS A 233 -0.74 -7.28 26.24
CA LYS A 233 -0.14 -7.03 24.92
C LYS A 233 -1.05 -7.36 23.74
N LYS A 234 -1.67 -8.55 23.74
CA LYS A 234 -2.58 -8.99 22.67
C LYS A 234 -3.81 -8.08 22.49
N ASN A 235 -4.46 -7.71 23.58
CA ASN A 235 -5.65 -6.85 23.53
C ASN A 235 -5.29 -5.42 23.12
N LEU A 236 -4.17 -4.92 23.63
CA LEU A 236 -3.67 -3.58 23.35
C LEU A 236 -3.09 -3.44 21.94
N ALA A 237 -2.51 -4.48 21.36
CA ALA A 237 -2.06 -4.50 19.96
C ALA A 237 -3.23 -4.27 18.99
N LYS A 238 -4.39 -4.89 19.25
CA LYS A 238 -5.62 -4.63 18.47
C LYS A 238 -6.06 -3.18 18.56
N ARG A 239 -6.00 -2.56 19.75
CA ARG A 239 -6.27 -1.13 19.92
C ARG A 239 -5.30 -0.28 19.11
N LEU A 240 -4.00 -0.60 19.15
CA LEU A 240 -2.96 0.09 18.38
C LEU A 240 -3.24 0.05 16.87
N TYR A 241 -3.64 -1.11 16.34
CA TYR A 241 -3.99 -1.25 14.91
C TYR A 241 -5.14 -0.31 14.48
N TYR A 242 -6.19 -0.17 15.29
CA TYR A 242 -7.33 0.68 14.96
C TYR A 242 -7.09 2.18 15.13
N LEU A 243 -5.98 2.58 15.79
CA LEU A 243 -5.58 3.99 15.85
C LEU A 243 -5.06 4.50 14.51
N LEU A 244 -4.58 3.61 13.63
CA LEU A 244 -3.86 3.99 12.42
C LEU A 244 -4.82 4.26 11.25
N PRO A 245 -4.98 5.54 10.84
CA PRO A 245 -5.74 5.85 9.64
C PRO A 245 -5.02 5.24 8.44
N GLN A 246 -5.81 4.76 7.47
CA GLN A 246 -5.26 4.22 6.21
C GLN A 246 -4.10 3.26 6.46
N LYS A 247 -4.23 2.34 7.43
CA LYS A 247 -3.20 1.33 7.73
C LYS A 247 -1.80 1.93 7.95
N GLY A 248 -1.70 3.12 8.54
CA GLY A 248 -0.41 3.69 8.93
C GLY A 248 0.25 4.60 7.88
N HIS A 249 -0.28 4.70 6.65
CA HIS A 249 0.19 5.66 5.63
C HIS A 249 0.37 7.06 6.21
N THR A 250 -0.70 7.64 6.75
CA THR A 250 -0.69 9.04 7.21
C THR A 250 0.21 9.24 8.43
N THR A 251 0.25 8.25 9.34
CA THR A 251 1.09 8.28 10.54
C THR A 251 2.56 8.15 10.18
N GLY A 252 2.89 7.22 9.30
CA GLY A 252 4.23 7.01 8.77
C GLY A 252 4.74 8.23 8.01
N TYR A 253 3.93 8.79 7.10
CA TYR A 253 4.31 9.97 6.32
C TYR A 253 4.61 11.18 7.22
N PHE A 254 3.79 11.38 8.25
CA PHE A 254 4.03 12.43 9.26
C PHE A 254 5.38 12.23 9.98
N MET A 255 5.67 10.99 10.41
CA MET A 255 6.92 10.66 11.07
C MET A 255 8.13 10.85 10.13
N ALA A 256 8.05 10.31 8.91
CA ALA A 256 9.09 10.43 7.89
C ALA A 256 9.36 11.88 7.51
N SER A 257 8.31 12.70 7.37
CA SER A 257 8.42 14.13 7.07
C SER A 257 9.18 14.88 8.16
N LEU A 258 8.89 14.61 9.44
CA LEU A 258 9.60 15.25 10.56
C LEU A 258 11.06 14.77 10.64
N ILE A 259 11.33 13.49 10.36
CA ILE A 259 12.68 12.97 10.28
C ILE A 259 13.45 13.70 9.17
N LEU A 260 12.87 13.88 7.98
CA LEU A 260 13.51 14.65 6.90
C LEU A 260 13.74 16.11 7.26
N GLU A 261 12.82 16.75 8.01
CA GLU A 261 12.97 18.14 8.43
C GLU A 261 14.13 18.31 9.43
N LYS A 262 14.26 17.41 10.40
CA LYS A 262 15.25 17.53 11.49
C LYS A 262 16.58 16.85 11.21
N PHE A 263 16.59 15.88 10.33
CA PHE A 263 17.77 15.12 9.93
C PHE A 263 17.97 15.22 8.42
N SER A 264 18.54 14.18 7.81
CA SER A 264 18.77 14.12 6.38
C SER A 264 17.98 12.97 5.76
N LYS A 265 17.77 13.04 4.44
CA LYS A 265 17.25 11.91 3.66
C LYS A 265 18.06 10.63 3.88
N SER A 266 19.39 10.75 3.95
CA SER A 266 20.27 9.62 4.28
C SER A 266 19.93 8.97 5.63
N LYS A 267 19.60 9.77 6.66
CA LYS A 267 19.19 9.23 7.97
C LYS A 267 17.85 8.51 7.92
N LEU A 268 16.86 9.05 7.20
CA LEU A 268 15.59 8.36 6.99
C LEU A 268 15.80 7.02 6.25
N VAL A 269 16.62 7.05 5.21
CA VAL A 269 16.94 5.88 4.38
C VAL A 269 17.63 4.76 5.16
N MET A 270 18.47 5.10 6.15
CA MET A 270 19.08 4.09 7.03
C MET A 270 18.05 3.32 7.88
N CYS A 271 16.83 3.83 8.04
CA CYS A 271 15.76 3.15 8.77
C CYS A 271 15.02 2.10 7.93
N VAL A 272 15.25 2.03 6.62
CA VAL A 272 14.53 1.12 5.73
C VAL A 272 14.71 -0.32 6.20
N GLY A 273 13.58 -1.00 6.45
CA GLY A 273 13.58 -2.38 6.96
C GLY A 273 13.85 -2.50 8.46
N ASN A 274 14.02 -1.39 9.18
CA ASN A 274 14.16 -1.31 10.63
C ASN A 274 13.10 -0.37 11.23
N PRO A 275 11.90 -0.88 11.55
CA PRO A 275 10.82 -0.06 12.05
C PRO A 275 11.06 0.49 13.46
N PHE A 276 11.94 -0.13 14.25
CA PHE A 276 12.28 0.37 15.58
C PHE A 276 13.14 1.64 15.47
N GLU A 277 14.19 1.60 14.66
CA GLU A 277 15.05 2.76 14.42
C GLU A 277 14.25 3.91 13.80
N PHE A 278 13.30 3.62 12.90
CA PHE A 278 12.39 4.62 12.34
C PHE A 278 11.63 5.39 13.44
N ILE A 279 10.99 4.67 14.38
CA ILE A 279 10.21 5.28 15.46
C ILE A 279 11.13 6.01 16.46
N LEU A 280 12.29 5.45 16.78
CA LEU A 280 13.29 6.06 17.66
C LEU A 280 13.82 7.38 17.08
N LEU A 281 14.12 7.40 15.78
CA LEU A 281 14.59 8.58 15.06
C LEU A 281 13.51 9.66 14.98
N TYR A 282 12.24 9.28 14.73
CA TYR A 282 11.10 10.19 14.85
C TYR A 282 11.03 10.80 16.26
N ASN A 283 11.12 9.99 17.30
CA ASN A 283 11.01 10.47 18.68
C ASN A 283 12.10 11.49 19.01
N LYS A 284 13.32 11.25 18.53
CA LYS A 284 14.43 12.20 18.63
C LYS A 284 14.12 13.51 17.91
N ALA A 285 13.58 13.45 16.70
CA ALA A 285 13.16 14.63 15.93
C ALA A 285 12.06 15.43 16.66
N ALA A 286 11.08 14.73 17.25
CA ALA A 286 9.99 15.34 18.02
C ALA A 286 10.52 16.07 19.27
N LYS A 287 11.41 15.43 20.05
CA LYS A 287 12.05 16.04 21.23
C LYS A 287 12.88 17.28 20.86
N MET A 288 13.50 17.33 19.68
CA MET A 288 14.22 18.51 19.16
C MET A 288 13.30 19.67 18.75
N SER A 289 11.98 19.46 18.68
CA SER A 289 11.04 20.42 18.12
C SER A 289 10.33 21.29 19.17
N ALA A 290 10.89 21.39 20.38
CA ALA A 290 10.41 22.26 21.46
C ALA A 290 8.89 22.13 21.74
N GLY A 291 8.37 20.89 21.75
CA GLY A 291 6.97 20.60 22.04
C GLY A 291 5.99 20.77 20.88
N ARG A 292 6.45 21.16 19.68
CA ARG A 292 5.59 21.28 18.48
C ARG A 292 5.04 19.93 17.99
N TYR A 293 5.79 18.85 18.24
CA TYR A 293 5.43 17.50 17.83
C TYR A 293 5.38 16.59 19.06
N PRO A 294 4.42 15.66 19.15
CA PRO A 294 4.34 14.73 20.27
C PRO A 294 5.49 13.73 20.23
N SER A 295 6.14 13.55 21.37
CA SER A 295 7.13 12.50 21.60
C SER A 295 6.50 11.34 22.39
N PHE A 296 7.06 10.15 22.24
CA PHE A 296 6.76 9.01 23.09
C PHE A 296 7.41 9.18 24.48
N SER A 297 6.75 8.62 25.50
CA SER A 297 7.25 8.47 26.86
C SER A 297 8.49 7.58 26.93
N ASP A 298 9.26 7.72 28.00
CA ASP A 298 10.50 6.95 28.17
C ASP A 298 10.21 5.44 28.32
N GLU A 299 9.06 5.06 28.90
CA GLU A 299 8.60 3.68 28.95
C GLU A 299 8.30 3.10 27.55
N SER A 300 7.60 3.85 26.70
CA SER A 300 7.33 3.42 25.32
C SER A 300 8.62 3.27 24.52
N ILE A 301 9.57 4.19 24.70
CA ILE A 301 10.87 4.12 24.04
C ILE A 301 11.69 2.94 24.55
N LYS A 302 11.63 2.63 25.84
CA LYS A 302 12.27 1.45 26.40
C LYS A 302 11.68 0.16 25.83
N LEU A 303 10.35 0.04 25.75
CA LEU A 303 9.68 -1.09 25.12
C LEU A 303 10.10 -1.27 23.65
N ILE A 304 10.16 -0.18 22.88
CA ILE A 304 10.61 -0.22 21.48
C ILE A 304 12.07 -0.66 21.38
N SER A 305 12.93 -0.18 22.28
CA SER A 305 14.35 -0.55 22.33
C SER A 305 14.55 -2.02 22.73
N GLU A 306 13.71 -2.56 23.61
CA GLU A 306 13.68 -3.98 23.97
C GLU A 306 13.31 -4.84 22.76
N PHE A 307 12.31 -4.44 21.96
CA PHE A 307 12.00 -5.14 20.71
C PHE A 307 13.13 -5.06 19.69
N SER A 308 13.76 -3.90 19.53
CA SER A 308 14.92 -3.73 18.66
C SER A 308 16.04 -4.70 19.04
N SER A 309 16.41 -4.73 20.32
CA SER A 309 17.47 -5.60 20.84
C SER A 309 17.13 -7.09 20.70
N LYS A 310 15.83 -7.44 20.78
CA LYS A 310 15.36 -8.82 20.71
C LYS A 310 15.27 -9.36 19.28
N TYR A 311 14.95 -8.51 18.30
CA TYR A 311 14.52 -8.98 16.96
C TYR A 311 15.38 -8.49 15.79
N ILE A 312 16.22 -7.48 15.98
CA ILE A 312 17.14 -7.07 14.91
C ILE A 312 18.22 -8.14 14.71
N ILE A 313 18.39 -8.54 13.46
CA ILE A 313 19.44 -9.44 12.99
C ILE A 313 20.64 -8.55 12.65
N ASN A 314 21.76 -8.76 13.37
CA ASN A 314 23.01 -8.04 13.13
C ASN A 314 23.74 -8.56 11.89
#